data_AF-A0A936QUE3-F1
#
_entry.id   AF-A0A936QUE3-F1
#
_cell.length_a   1.000
_cell.length_b   1.000
_cell.length_c   1.000
_cell.angle_alpha   90.00
_cell.angle_beta   90.00
_cell.angle_gamma   90.00
#
_symmetry.space_group_name_H-M   'P 1'
#
loop_
_entity.id
_entity.type
_entity.pdbx_description
1 polymer ?
#
loop_
_entity_poly.entity_id
_entity_poly.type
_entity_poly.pdbx_seq_one_letter_code
_entity_poly.pdbx_strand_id
1 'polypeptide(L)'
;MRWADNVVEESTTTTTGAYQLGGVPASGEAPGAQTFVAGIGDTQTCYYYAKEVSGTAWERGIGTVTDAATDTLTRTTIHGSSNAGSAVDWTGKTVRVYCVNSAYALRRSTLDHAGLLDNIGIATSRSGNAETISLKTAAGNDPSAADPVRLSFQDGAGGFTAIDVTAAASIVVSSGSTLGATSATIFRLWLVAFNDAGTFRLGVIKCALTDGVYGLQDNVLESSTAEGGAGAADSSGVIYTGTAVTSKAMRVLGYLEYTLTTAGTWNAAPSLISIYSQGNRLPGETVQVRRNQTGATASGTTTIPSDDTIPQNTEGTEFMTQAITPRSAANMLHVHHSAFYSLTATASVIGAVFQDSTANALAVRVITTPASGLCNRFLRRSFNASRTTSATTFKFRAGGNYASTIRINGGSRQRFFGGVAAAVMQVTETMV
;
A
#
# COMPACT_ATOMS: atom_id res chain seq x y z
N MET A 1 18.04 -21.74 4.13
CA MET A 1 17.14 -22.48 3.22
C MET A 1 17.80 -22.66 1.86
N ARG A 2 18.20 -23.89 1.55
CA ARG A 2 18.54 -24.30 0.17
C ARG A 2 17.33 -25.10 -0.33
N TRP A 3 17.01 -24.99 -1.62
CA TRP A 3 15.96 -25.80 -2.25
C TRP A 3 16.61 -26.57 -3.39
N ALA A 4 17.25 -27.68 -3.06
CA ALA A 4 17.90 -28.54 -4.04
C ALA A 4 16.91 -29.55 -4.63
N ASP A 5 17.09 -29.85 -5.92
CA ASP A 5 16.43 -30.99 -6.54
C ASP A 5 17.07 -32.31 -6.06
N ASN A 6 16.32 -33.41 -6.19
CA ASN A 6 16.81 -34.78 -5.97
C ASN A 6 17.34 -35.04 -4.54
N VAL A 7 16.64 -34.54 -3.51
CA VAL A 7 16.94 -34.86 -2.11
C VAL A 7 16.26 -36.17 -1.72
N VAL A 8 17.05 -37.19 -1.40
CA VAL A 8 16.58 -38.55 -1.08
C VAL A 8 17.50 -39.18 -0.05
N GLU A 9 16.92 -39.76 0.99
CA GLU A 9 17.67 -40.51 2.01
C GLU A 9 17.00 -41.84 2.36
N GLU A 10 17.83 -42.79 2.76
CA GLU A 10 17.40 -43.99 3.48
C GLU A 10 17.00 -43.61 4.91
N SER A 11 15.91 -44.17 5.41
CA SER A 11 15.51 -43.99 6.81
C SER A 11 15.68 -45.28 7.59
N THR A 12 16.28 -45.19 8.79
CA THR A 12 16.41 -46.31 9.74
C THR A 12 15.28 -46.39 10.76
N THR A 13 14.33 -45.45 10.71
CA THR A 13 13.15 -45.46 11.58
C THR A 13 12.31 -46.70 11.37
N THR A 14 12.02 -47.40 12.45
CA THR A 14 11.14 -48.57 12.49
C THR A 14 9.78 -48.26 13.09
N THR A 15 9.57 -47.10 13.74
CA THR A 15 8.32 -46.77 14.44
C THR A 15 7.59 -45.60 13.77
N THR A 16 6.57 -45.05 14.45
CA THR A 16 5.84 -43.86 14.00
C THR A 16 6.55 -42.53 14.30
N GLY A 17 7.73 -42.56 14.94
CA GLY A 17 8.52 -41.38 15.30
C GLY A 17 9.18 -40.67 14.11
N ALA A 18 10.00 -39.64 14.36
CA ALA A 18 10.74 -38.93 13.32
C ALA A 18 11.54 -39.89 12.43
N TYR A 19 11.68 -39.58 11.14
CA TYR A 19 12.56 -40.33 10.25
C TYR A 19 14.02 -40.05 10.68
N GLN A 20 14.77 -41.10 11.00
CA GLN A 20 16.21 -41.06 11.25
C GLN A 20 16.89 -41.25 9.90
N LEU A 21 17.55 -40.22 9.40
CA LEU A 21 18.07 -40.15 8.04
C LEU A 21 19.48 -40.74 8.00
N GLY A 22 19.65 -41.82 7.23
CA GLY A 22 20.86 -42.64 7.17
C GLY A 22 21.78 -42.30 6.01
N GLY A 23 21.58 -41.17 5.33
CA GLY A 23 22.32 -40.80 4.13
C GLY A 23 21.63 -41.18 2.83
N VAL A 24 22.27 -40.79 1.73
CA VAL A 24 21.82 -41.10 0.36
C VAL A 24 21.79 -42.63 0.16
N PRO A 25 20.73 -43.19 -0.46
CA PRO A 25 20.62 -44.62 -0.68
C PRO A 25 21.82 -45.22 -1.42
N ALA A 26 22.49 -46.19 -0.79
CA ALA A 26 23.65 -46.86 -1.39
C ALA A 26 23.28 -47.80 -2.57
N SER A 27 21.99 -48.09 -2.77
CA SER A 27 21.48 -48.94 -3.86
C SER A 27 21.64 -48.34 -5.26
N GLY A 28 22.06 -47.07 -5.38
CA GLY A 28 22.25 -46.38 -6.66
C GLY A 28 20.95 -46.02 -7.39
N GLU A 29 19.80 -46.25 -6.75
CA GLU A 29 18.47 -46.01 -7.31
C GLU A 29 18.10 -44.52 -7.46
N ALA A 30 18.88 -43.62 -6.85
CA ALA A 30 18.72 -42.18 -6.96
C ALA A 30 20.06 -41.51 -7.35
N PRO A 31 20.48 -41.59 -8.63
CA PRO A 31 21.72 -40.99 -9.09
C PRO A 31 21.77 -39.48 -8.82
N GLY A 32 22.88 -38.99 -8.27
CA GLY A 32 23.07 -37.57 -7.96
C GLY A 32 22.22 -37.04 -6.79
N ALA A 33 21.69 -37.94 -5.96
CA ALA A 33 20.88 -37.54 -4.81
C ALA A 33 21.72 -36.89 -3.70
N GLN A 34 21.04 -36.07 -2.90
CA GLN A 34 21.61 -35.30 -1.79
C GLN A 34 20.88 -35.60 -0.48
N THR A 35 21.53 -35.36 0.66
CA THR A 35 20.89 -35.49 1.98
C THR A 35 19.94 -34.32 2.26
N PHE A 36 18.99 -34.50 3.18
CA PHE A 36 18.06 -33.43 3.56
C PHE A 36 18.79 -32.25 4.22
N VAL A 37 19.81 -32.50 5.04
CA VAL A 37 20.61 -31.42 5.64
C VAL A 37 21.35 -30.63 4.56
N ALA A 38 21.98 -31.29 3.58
CA ALA A 38 22.70 -30.60 2.51
C ALA A 38 21.75 -29.85 1.55
N GLY A 39 20.63 -30.47 1.19
CA GLY A 39 19.73 -30.01 0.15
C GLY A 39 18.62 -29.06 0.60
N ILE A 40 18.14 -29.19 1.85
CA ILE A 40 17.07 -28.37 2.44
C ILE A 40 17.63 -27.43 3.52
N GLY A 41 18.45 -27.98 4.43
CA GLY A 41 19.10 -27.27 5.54
C GLY A 41 18.46 -27.54 6.90
N ASP A 42 19.25 -27.39 7.97
CA ASP A 42 18.82 -27.56 9.35
C ASP A 42 17.66 -26.61 9.74
N THR A 43 16.75 -27.08 10.59
CA THR A 43 15.51 -26.41 11.05
C THR A 43 14.48 -26.07 9.98
N GLN A 44 14.73 -26.41 8.72
CA GLN A 44 13.83 -26.07 7.61
C GLN A 44 12.72 -27.11 7.46
N THR A 45 11.56 -26.66 6.96
CA THR A 45 10.45 -27.54 6.61
C THR A 45 10.45 -27.89 5.13
N CYS A 46 10.10 -29.13 4.81
CA CYS A 46 9.90 -29.59 3.44
C CYS A 46 8.72 -30.56 3.34
N TYR A 47 8.20 -30.69 2.14
CA TYR A 47 7.25 -31.75 1.82
C TYR A 47 8.02 -33.03 1.53
N TYR A 48 7.55 -34.15 2.07
CA TYR A 48 8.18 -35.45 1.84
C TYR A 48 7.21 -36.49 1.32
N TYR A 49 7.79 -37.49 0.66
CA TYR A 49 7.15 -38.77 0.36
C TYR A 49 8.05 -39.89 0.88
N ALA A 50 7.55 -40.69 1.81
CA ALA A 50 8.21 -41.88 2.32
C ALA A 50 7.56 -43.12 1.72
N LYS A 51 8.36 -44.08 1.24
CA LYS A 51 7.87 -45.37 0.74
C LYS A 51 8.71 -46.54 1.20
N GLU A 52 8.07 -47.68 1.35
CA GLU A 52 8.74 -48.97 1.42
C GLU A 52 9.35 -49.31 0.05
N VAL A 53 10.59 -49.79 0.02
CA VAL A 53 11.30 -50.08 -1.25
C VAL A 53 10.63 -51.22 -2.03
N SER A 54 10.30 -52.32 -1.35
CA SER A 54 9.78 -53.56 -1.96
C SER A 54 8.38 -53.92 -1.47
N GLY A 55 7.58 -52.92 -1.08
CA GLY A 55 6.24 -53.14 -0.52
C GLY A 55 5.26 -52.03 -0.89
N THR A 56 4.14 -51.99 -0.18
CA THR A 56 3.00 -51.10 -0.50
C THR A 56 2.81 -49.99 0.51
N ALA A 57 3.61 -49.94 1.58
CA ALA A 57 3.51 -48.90 2.60
C ALA A 57 4.06 -47.57 2.08
N TRP A 58 3.31 -46.50 2.29
CA TRP A 58 3.70 -45.15 1.88
C TRP A 58 3.09 -44.08 2.77
N GLU A 59 3.76 -42.94 2.87
CA GLU A 59 3.33 -41.77 3.63
C GLU A 59 3.77 -40.49 2.91
N ARG A 60 2.97 -39.43 2.98
CA ARG A 60 3.37 -38.09 2.53
C ARG A 60 2.95 -37.04 3.54
N GLY A 61 3.74 -35.99 3.66
CA GLY A 61 3.50 -34.99 4.70
C GLY A 61 4.41 -33.77 4.60
N ILE A 62 4.42 -32.98 5.66
CA ILE A 62 5.43 -31.95 5.93
C ILE A 62 6.30 -32.48 7.06
N GLY A 63 7.61 -32.35 6.90
CA GLY A 63 8.56 -32.61 7.96
C GLY A 63 9.54 -31.46 8.17
N THR A 64 10.11 -31.41 9.36
CA THR A 64 11.17 -30.47 9.73
C THR A 64 12.50 -31.22 9.79
N VAL A 65 13.49 -30.75 9.05
CA VAL A 65 14.86 -31.28 9.06
C VAL A 65 15.57 -30.82 10.33
N THR A 66 16.32 -31.71 10.95
CA THR A 66 17.21 -31.39 12.08
C THR A 66 18.56 -32.02 11.81
N ASP A 67 19.60 -31.20 11.78
CA ASP A 67 21.01 -31.60 11.69
C ASP A 67 21.53 -31.91 13.10
N ALA A 68 21.94 -33.15 13.31
CA ALA A 68 22.41 -33.63 14.60
C ALA A 68 23.38 -34.81 14.42
N ALA A 69 23.80 -35.44 15.53
CA ALA A 69 24.60 -36.66 15.45
C ALA A 69 23.90 -37.76 14.62
N THR A 70 22.56 -37.79 14.66
CA THR A 70 21.73 -38.48 13.67
C THR A 70 20.75 -37.45 13.12
N ASP A 71 20.83 -37.20 11.82
CA ASP A 71 19.92 -36.29 11.14
C ASP A 71 18.49 -36.84 11.18
N THR A 72 17.52 -35.95 11.34
CA THR A 72 16.11 -36.36 11.38
C THR A 72 15.20 -35.52 10.51
N LEU A 73 14.13 -36.15 10.02
CA LEU A 73 12.96 -35.46 9.50
C LEU A 73 11.78 -35.72 10.44
N THR A 74 11.48 -34.74 11.29
CA THR A 74 10.34 -34.83 12.23
C THR A 74 9.04 -34.66 11.47
N ARG A 75 8.11 -35.62 11.58
CA ARG A 75 6.80 -35.61 10.89
C ARG A 75 5.88 -34.56 11.52
N THR A 76 5.78 -33.37 10.92
CA THR A 76 4.96 -32.27 11.44
C THR A 76 3.47 -32.44 11.09
N THR A 77 3.17 -32.94 9.90
CA THR A 77 1.79 -33.14 9.42
C THR A 77 1.75 -34.26 8.40
N ILE A 78 0.81 -35.20 8.57
CA ILE A 78 0.56 -36.25 7.58
C ILE A 78 -0.57 -35.80 6.66
N HIS A 79 -0.31 -35.77 5.35
CA HIS A 79 -1.31 -35.40 4.33
C HIS A 79 -2.01 -36.60 3.71
N GLY A 80 -1.38 -37.78 3.79
CA GLY A 80 -1.95 -39.03 3.31
C GLY A 80 -0.98 -40.16 3.54
N SER A 81 -1.50 -41.36 3.77
CA SER A 81 -0.67 -42.54 4.00
C SER A 81 -1.45 -43.82 3.70
N SER A 82 -0.73 -44.93 3.59
CA SER A 82 -1.28 -46.28 3.60
C SER A 82 -1.86 -46.69 4.96
N ASN A 83 -1.75 -45.84 5.99
CA ASN A 83 -2.33 -46.03 7.32
C ASN A 83 -3.49 -45.04 7.58
N ALA A 84 -4.40 -44.92 6.59
CA ALA A 84 -5.59 -44.07 6.67
C ALA A 84 -5.32 -42.61 7.09
N GLY A 85 -4.22 -42.02 6.61
CA GLY A 85 -3.85 -40.64 6.93
C GLY A 85 -3.13 -40.46 8.28
N SER A 86 -2.88 -41.54 9.02
CA SER A 86 -2.03 -41.55 10.22
C SER A 86 -0.58 -41.90 9.89
N ALA A 87 0.33 -41.68 10.85
CA ALA A 87 1.73 -42.06 10.70
C ALA A 87 1.88 -43.57 10.44
N VAL A 88 2.71 -43.95 9.46
CA VAL A 88 3.01 -45.35 9.14
C VAL A 88 4.04 -45.88 10.13
N ASP A 89 3.78 -47.10 10.62
CA ASP A 89 4.75 -47.92 11.35
C ASP A 89 5.65 -48.65 10.35
N TRP A 90 6.95 -48.45 10.47
CA TRP A 90 7.96 -48.92 9.52
C TRP A 90 8.68 -50.19 10.00
N THR A 91 8.12 -50.88 11.00
CA THR A 91 8.76 -52.04 11.62
C THR A 91 9.01 -53.12 10.55
N GLY A 92 10.29 -53.50 10.39
CA GLY A 92 10.72 -54.51 9.43
C GLY A 92 10.74 -54.04 7.97
N LYS A 93 10.64 -52.73 7.70
CA LYS A 93 10.59 -52.17 6.34
C LYS A 93 11.87 -51.41 5.99
N THR A 94 12.27 -51.48 4.72
CA THR A 94 13.32 -50.61 4.16
C THR A 94 12.64 -49.37 3.59
N VAL A 95 12.99 -48.19 4.11
CA VAL A 95 12.28 -46.94 3.81
C VAL A 95 13.17 -45.98 3.01
N ARG A 96 12.56 -45.30 2.05
CA ARG A 96 13.15 -44.17 1.32
C ARG A 96 12.30 -42.95 1.53
N VAL A 97 12.93 -41.84 1.88
CA VAL A 97 12.28 -40.55 2.09
C VAL A 97 12.79 -39.59 1.03
N TYR A 98 11.86 -39.04 0.26
CA TYR A 98 12.12 -38.11 -0.83
C TYR A 98 11.62 -36.74 -0.42
N CYS A 99 12.42 -35.69 -0.62
CA CYS A 99 11.84 -34.35 -0.69
C CYS A 99 11.12 -34.23 -2.03
N VAL A 100 9.87 -33.82 -1.99
CA VAL A 100 9.03 -33.70 -3.18
C VAL A 100 8.30 -32.38 -3.16
N ASN A 101 7.91 -31.88 -4.32
CA ASN A 101 6.82 -30.93 -4.36
C ASN A 101 5.50 -31.71 -4.21
N SER A 102 4.77 -31.50 -3.12
CA SER A 102 3.51 -32.24 -2.94
C SER A 102 2.38 -31.62 -3.77
N ALA A 103 1.42 -32.45 -4.22
CA ALA A 103 0.21 -31.95 -4.86
C ALA A 103 -0.57 -30.94 -3.98
N TYR A 104 -0.40 -31.00 -2.65
CA TYR A 104 -0.99 -30.03 -1.72
C TYR A 104 -0.26 -28.68 -1.77
N ALA A 105 1.07 -28.69 -1.86
CA ALA A 105 1.89 -27.49 -2.04
C ALA A 105 1.59 -26.82 -3.39
N LEU A 106 1.54 -27.62 -4.45
CA LEU A 106 1.13 -27.19 -5.79
C LEU A 106 -0.30 -26.63 -5.77
N ARG A 107 -1.25 -27.34 -5.16
CA ARG A 107 -2.64 -26.87 -5.05
C ARG A 107 -2.68 -25.50 -4.38
N ARG A 108 -1.95 -25.27 -3.30
CA ARG A 108 -1.95 -23.96 -2.62
C ARG A 108 -1.35 -22.84 -3.48
N SER A 109 -0.32 -23.13 -4.28
CA SER A 109 0.23 -22.16 -5.25
C SER A 109 -0.66 -21.97 -6.49
N THR A 110 -1.54 -22.94 -6.82
CA THR A 110 -2.45 -22.86 -7.97
C THR A 110 -3.89 -22.51 -7.62
N LEU A 111 -4.23 -22.39 -6.33
CA LEU A 111 -5.57 -22.00 -5.88
C LEU A 111 -5.74 -20.51 -6.07
N ASP A 112 -6.90 -20.13 -6.58
CA ASP A 112 -7.26 -18.72 -6.75
C ASP A 112 -7.48 -18.10 -5.37
N HIS A 113 -6.80 -16.99 -5.08
CA HIS A 113 -6.81 -16.34 -3.77
C HIS A 113 -6.69 -14.82 -3.87
N ALA A 114 -7.08 -14.11 -2.81
CA ALA A 114 -7.13 -12.64 -2.77
C ALA A 114 -5.81 -11.93 -3.12
N GLY A 115 -4.68 -12.60 -2.91
CA GLY A 115 -3.35 -12.04 -3.10
C GLY A 115 -2.70 -12.40 -4.42
N LEU A 116 -3.38 -13.12 -5.32
CA LEU A 116 -2.76 -13.61 -6.55
C LEU A 116 -2.56 -12.46 -7.54
N LEU A 117 -1.31 -12.02 -7.63
CA LEU A 117 -0.73 -11.15 -8.66
C LEU A 117 0.63 -11.77 -8.98
N ASP A 118 0.65 -12.73 -9.91
CA ASP A 118 1.82 -13.56 -10.18
C ASP A 118 2.46 -13.22 -11.52
N ASN A 119 3.79 -13.34 -11.56
CA ASN A 119 4.62 -13.05 -12.73
C ASN A 119 4.40 -11.64 -13.32
N ILE A 120 3.99 -10.66 -12.52
CA ILE A 120 3.63 -9.33 -13.04
C ILE A 120 4.82 -8.37 -13.12
N GLY A 121 4.93 -7.67 -14.25
CA GLY A 121 5.78 -6.52 -14.48
C GLY A 121 5.01 -5.40 -15.16
N ILE A 122 5.49 -4.15 -15.02
CA ILE A 122 4.91 -2.98 -15.70
C ILE A 122 6.04 -2.24 -16.42
N ALA A 123 5.82 -1.94 -17.70
CA ALA A 123 6.72 -1.13 -18.51
C ALA A 123 5.98 0.08 -19.09
N THR A 124 6.73 1.14 -19.35
CA THR A 124 6.25 2.40 -19.92
C THR A 124 7.05 2.76 -21.15
N SER A 125 6.39 3.33 -22.16
CA SER A 125 7.04 3.82 -23.37
C SER A 125 6.24 4.99 -23.93
N ARG A 126 6.90 5.93 -24.61
CA ARG A 126 6.24 7.13 -25.14
C ARG A 126 6.54 7.33 -26.61
N SER A 127 5.53 7.77 -27.35
CA SER A 127 5.64 8.19 -28.75
C SER A 127 4.57 9.22 -29.05
N GLY A 128 4.90 10.27 -29.82
CA GLY A 128 3.94 11.30 -30.20
C GLY A 128 3.25 12.01 -29.03
N ASN A 129 3.94 12.17 -27.89
CA ASN A 129 3.39 12.70 -26.63
C ASN A 129 2.26 11.88 -25.99
N ALA A 130 2.15 10.59 -26.35
CA ALA A 130 1.28 9.62 -25.68
C ALA A 130 2.11 8.67 -24.81
N GLU A 131 1.53 8.22 -23.70
CA GLU A 131 2.10 7.24 -22.78
C GLU A 131 1.48 5.86 -23.05
N THR A 132 2.30 4.85 -23.32
CA THR A 132 1.87 3.46 -23.40
C THR A 132 2.35 2.73 -22.16
N ILE A 133 1.41 2.26 -21.35
CA ILE A 133 1.66 1.45 -20.17
C ILE A 133 1.33 0.00 -20.51
N SER A 134 2.31 -0.88 -20.41
CA SER A 134 2.19 -2.29 -20.78
C SER A 134 2.29 -3.19 -19.56
N LEU A 135 1.40 -4.18 -19.50
CA LEU A 135 1.59 -5.36 -18.67
C LEU A 135 2.73 -6.19 -19.26
N LYS A 136 3.68 -6.57 -18.42
CA LYS A 136 4.79 -7.44 -18.77
C LYS A 136 4.84 -8.62 -17.80
N THR A 137 5.60 -9.65 -18.16
CA THR A 137 5.98 -10.70 -17.23
C THR A 137 7.08 -10.19 -16.28
N ALA A 138 7.40 -10.93 -15.21
CA ALA A 138 8.48 -10.55 -14.29
C ALA A 138 9.85 -10.51 -15.01
N ALA A 139 9.99 -11.24 -16.12
CA ALA A 139 11.16 -11.20 -16.99
C ALA A 139 11.18 -10.00 -17.96
N GLY A 140 10.13 -9.16 -17.97
CA GLY A 140 10.03 -7.98 -18.83
C GLY A 140 9.48 -8.24 -20.24
N ASN A 141 9.04 -9.47 -20.53
CA ASN A 141 8.46 -9.85 -21.83
C ASN A 141 6.96 -9.54 -21.88
N ASP A 142 6.38 -9.54 -23.09
CA ASP A 142 4.93 -9.57 -23.20
C ASP A 142 4.37 -10.91 -22.69
N PRO A 143 3.23 -10.91 -21.98
CA PRO A 143 2.60 -12.15 -21.55
C PRO A 143 2.30 -13.06 -22.76
N SER A 144 2.46 -14.37 -22.56
CA SER A 144 2.24 -15.39 -23.59
C SER A 144 1.61 -16.64 -22.98
N ALA A 145 1.13 -17.58 -23.80
CA ALA A 145 0.64 -18.87 -23.30
C ALA A 145 1.72 -19.70 -22.55
N ALA A 146 3.01 -19.46 -22.85
CA ALA A 146 4.13 -20.15 -22.20
C ALA A 146 4.65 -19.41 -20.95
N ASP A 147 4.40 -18.11 -20.85
CA ASP A 147 4.82 -17.24 -19.75
C ASP A 147 3.66 -16.26 -19.43
N PRO A 148 2.56 -16.74 -18.81
CA PRO A 148 1.40 -15.92 -18.54
C PRO A 148 1.60 -15.04 -17.30
N VAL A 149 0.84 -13.95 -17.24
CA VAL A 149 0.62 -13.20 -15.99
C VAL A 149 -0.70 -13.66 -15.40
N ARG A 150 -0.72 -14.07 -14.12
CA ARG A 150 -1.92 -14.61 -13.49
C ARG A 150 -2.46 -13.69 -12.41
N LEU A 151 -3.76 -13.40 -12.47
CA LEU A 151 -4.46 -12.55 -11.50
C LEU A 151 -5.76 -13.20 -11.06
N SER A 152 -6.05 -13.16 -9.75
CA SER A 152 -7.37 -13.55 -9.22
C SER A 152 -8.28 -12.35 -8.99
N PHE A 153 -9.57 -12.57 -9.22
CA PHE A 153 -10.65 -11.62 -9.01
C PHE A 153 -11.73 -12.27 -8.15
N GLN A 154 -12.48 -11.47 -7.39
CA GLN A 154 -13.69 -11.98 -6.75
C GLN A 154 -14.67 -12.54 -7.79
N ASP A 155 -15.33 -13.64 -7.44
CA ASP A 155 -16.32 -14.31 -8.29
C ASP A 155 -17.77 -13.85 -8.02
N GLY A 156 -17.98 -12.98 -7.03
CA GLY A 156 -19.30 -12.52 -6.58
C GLY A 156 -20.05 -13.51 -5.67
N ALA A 157 -19.51 -14.70 -5.43
CA ALA A 157 -20.04 -15.75 -4.56
C ALA A 157 -19.22 -15.92 -3.25
N GLY A 158 -18.25 -15.03 -3.03
CA GLY A 158 -17.33 -15.08 -1.88
C GLY A 158 -16.07 -15.90 -2.12
N GLY A 159 -15.85 -16.36 -3.37
CA GLY A 159 -14.63 -17.01 -3.82
C GLY A 159 -13.80 -16.13 -4.76
N PHE A 160 -12.88 -16.79 -5.45
CA PHE A 160 -11.97 -16.15 -6.40
C PHE A 160 -11.89 -16.97 -7.68
N THR A 161 -11.77 -16.28 -8.80
CA THR A 161 -11.49 -16.86 -10.10
C THR A 161 -10.26 -16.19 -10.69
N ALA A 162 -9.25 -16.97 -11.08
CA ALA A 162 -8.10 -16.47 -11.80
C ALA A 162 -8.32 -16.41 -13.31
N ILE A 163 -7.59 -15.49 -13.93
CA ILE A 163 -7.37 -15.45 -15.38
C ILE A 163 -5.87 -15.49 -15.63
N ASP A 164 -5.48 -16.14 -16.72
CA ASP A 164 -4.14 -16.09 -17.28
C ASP A 164 -4.14 -15.10 -18.45
N VAL A 165 -3.35 -14.03 -18.33
CA VAL A 165 -3.09 -13.11 -19.43
C VAL A 165 -1.98 -13.72 -20.27
N THR A 166 -2.34 -14.16 -21.48
CA THR A 166 -1.48 -14.93 -22.39
C THR A 166 -1.13 -14.18 -23.67
N ALA A 167 -1.34 -12.86 -23.69
CA ALA A 167 -1.02 -11.98 -24.80
C ALA A 167 -0.59 -10.60 -24.28
N ALA A 168 0.10 -9.84 -25.14
CA ALA A 168 0.44 -8.44 -24.88
C ALA A 168 -0.81 -7.63 -24.53
N ALA A 169 -0.76 -6.90 -23.41
CA ALA A 169 -1.83 -6.04 -22.96
C ALA A 169 -1.27 -4.68 -22.54
N SER A 170 -1.91 -3.61 -23.00
CA SER A 170 -1.49 -2.24 -22.69
C SER A 170 -2.66 -1.27 -22.72
N ILE A 171 -2.45 -0.11 -22.13
CA ILE A 171 -3.30 1.06 -22.30
C ILE A 171 -2.44 2.22 -22.81
N VAL A 172 -3.00 2.99 -23.73
CA VAL A 172 -2.39 4.24 -24.21
C VAL A 172 -3.15 5.39 -23.58
N VAL A 173 -2.45 6.28 -22.88
CA VAL A 173 -2.94 7.61 -22.54
C VAL A 173 -2.54 8.53 -23.69
N SER A 174 -3.51 8.93 -24.48
CA SER A 174 -3.30 9.70 -25.71
C SER A 174 -2.76 11.10 -25.43
N SER A 175 -2.05 11.66 -26.41
CA SER A 175 -1.62 13.05 -26.35
C SER A 175 -2.84 13.96 -26.21
N GLY A 176 -2.81 14.84 -25.21
CA GLY A 176 -3.92 15.71 -24.82
C GLY A 176 -4.64 15.25 -23.55
N SER A 177 -4.72 13.93 -23.29
CA SER A 177 -5.43 13.39 -22.12
C SER A 177 -4.70 13.74 -20.83
N THR A 178 -5.27 14.63 -20.03
CA THR A 178 -4.64 15.13 -18.81
C THR A 178 -4.83 14.22 -17.61
N LEU A 179 -5.89 13.39 -17.60
CA LEU A 179 -6.35 12.59 -16.46
C LEU A 179 -6.56 13.43 -15.18
N GLY A 180 -6.78 14.75 -15.34
CA GLY A 180 -6.87 15.70 -14.23
C GLY A 180 -5.51 16.05 -13.61
N ALA A 181 -4.40 15.81 -14.30
CA ALA A 181 -3.07 16.26 -13.90
C ALA A 181 -2.92 17.78 -14.05
N THR A 182 -2.04 18.36 -13.23
CA THR A 182 -1.67 19.78 -13.30
C THR A 182 -0.22 19.88 -13.74
N SER A 183 0.06 20.78 -14.68
CA SER A 183 1.42 21.05 -15.17
C SER A 183 2.41 21.32 -14.03
N ALA A 184 3.65 20.86 -14.20
CA ALA A 184 4.76 21.03 -13.26
C ALA A 184 4.45 20.61 -11.82
N THR A 185 3.51 19.69 -11.62
CA THR A 185 3.15 19.15 -10.31
C THR A 185 3.26 17.64 -10.35
N ILE A 186 3.89 17.06 -9.32
CA ILE A 186 3.95 15.62 -9.17
C ILE A 186 2.55 15.05 -8.90
N PHE A 187 2.21 13.93 -9.52
CA PHE A 187 0.97 13.21 -9.28
C PHE A 187 1.19 11.71 -9.39
N ARG A 188 0.24 10.95 -8.85
CA ARG A 188 0.21 9.50 -8.94
C ARG A 188 -0.86 9.04 -9.91
N LEU A 189 -0.48 8.12 -10.80
CA LEU A 189 -1.37 7.41 -11.70
C LEU A 189 -1.47 5.96 -11.22
N TRP A 190 -2.64 5.58 -10.72
CA TRP A 190 -2.91 4.22 -10.26
C TRP A 190 -3.27 3.31 -11.42
N LEU A 191 -2.81 2.06 -11.34
CA LEU A 191 -3.04 1.01 -12.30
C LEU A 191 -4.06 0.03 -11.77
N VAL A 192 -5.04 -0.30 -12.60
CA VAL A 192 -6.08 -1.26 -12.28
C VAL A 192 -6.23 -2.28 -13.39
N ALA A 193 -6.59 -3.50 -13.04
CA ALA A 193 -6.95 -4.57 -13.97
C ALA A 193 -8.43 -4.88 -13.83
N PHE A 194 -9.14 -5.06 -14.93
CA PHE A 194 -10.48 -5.63 -14.93
C PHE A 194 -10.50 -7.02 -15.55
N ASN A 195 -11.37 -7.87 -15.00
CA ASN A 195 -11.81 -9.10 -15.62
C ASN A 195 -13.11 -8.85 -16.41
N ASP A 196 -12.98 -8.55 -17.70
CA ASP A 196 -14.09 -8.36 -18.63
C ASP A 196 -14.52 -9.71 -19.22
N ALA A 197 -15.16 -10.54 -18.40
CA ALA A 197 -15.62 -11.89 -18.76
C ALA A 197 -14.51 -12.79 -19.33
N GLY A 198 -13.36 -12.85 -18.64
CA GLY A 198 -12.16 -13.58 -19.01
C GLY A 198 -11.13 -12.75 -19.77
N THR A 199 -11.53 -11.58 -20.30
CA THR A 199 -10.61 -10.67 -20.99
C THR A 199 -9.99 -9.69 -20.00
N PHE A 200 -8.66 -9.67 -19.94
CA PHE A 200 -7.95 -8.67 -19.15
C PHE A 200 -8.06 -7.28 -19.79
N ARG A 201 -8.44 -6.27 -18.99
CA ARG A 201 -8.38 -4.86 -19.39
C ARG A 201 -7.51 -4.08 -18.41
N LEU A 202 -6.43 -3.48 -18.90
CA LEU A 202 -5.63 -2.53 -18.12
C LEU A 202 -6.32 -1.17 -18.10
N GLY A 203 -6.36 -0.56 -16.92
CA GLY A 203 -6.93 0.76 -16.69
C GLY A 203 -6.02 1.64 -15.84
N VAL A 204 -6.28 2.95 -15.92
CA VAL A 204 -5.56 3.98 -15.18
C VAL A 204 -6.51 4.95 -14.52
N ILE A 205 -6.12 5.49 -13.36
CA ILE A 205 -6.87 6.52 -12.64
C ILE A 205 -5.93 7.42 -11.84
N LYS A 206 -6.14 8.74 -11.91
CA LYS A 206 -5.56 9.68 -10.94
C LYS A 206 -6.56 9.87 -9.80
N CYS A 207 -6.23 9.41 -8.60
CA CYS A 207 -7.15 9.45 -7.47
C CYS A 207 -7.09 10.77 -6.68
N ALA A 208 -6.03 11.57 -6.82
CA ALA A 208 -6.00 12.93 -6.29
C ALA A 208 -7.03 13.82 -7.00
N LEU A 209 -8.02 14.34 -6.26
CA LEU A 209 -9.06 15.25 -6.74
C LEU A 209 -8.77 16.69 -6.28
N THR A 210 -9.50 17.65 -6.85
CA THR A 210 -9.43 19.05 -6.40
C THR A 210 -10.00 19.23 -4.99
N ASP A 211 -10.97 18.40 -4.61
CA ASP A 211 -11.73 18.47 -3.35
C ASP A 211 -11.42 17.30 -2.38
N GLY A 212 -10.52 16.39 -2.74
CA GLY A 212 -10.19 15.24 -1.91
C GLY A 212 -9.40 14.15 -2.62
N VAL A 213 -9.72 12.91 -2.28
CA VAL A 213 -9.10 11.71 -2.86
C VAL A 213 -10.20 10.73 -3.19
N TYR A 214 -10.19 10.21 -4.41
CA TYR A 214 -11.02 9.07 -4.78
C TYR A 214 -10.54 7.83 -4.00
N GLY A 215 -11.40 7.26 -3.15
CA GLY A 215 -11.08 6.11 -2.32
C GLY A 215 -11.09 4.81 -3.14
N LEU A 216 -10.03 4.57 -3.91
CA LEU A 216 -9.89 3.36 -4.73
C LEU A 216 -9.82 2.11 -3.84
N GLN A 217 -10.61 1.10 -4.17
CA GLN A 217 -10.66 -0.17 -3.47
C GLN A 217 -10.09 -1.30 -4.34
N ASP A 218 -9.48 -2.31 -3.71
CA ASP A 218 -9.04 -3.52 -4.39
C ASP A 218 -10.14 -4.59 -4.37
N ASN A 219 -10.20 -5.39 -5.44
CA ASN A 219 -11.06 -6.57 -5.54
C ASN A 219 -12.57 -6.28 -5.39
N VAL A 220 -13.05 -5.22 -6.04
CA VAL A 220 -14.45 -4.77 -6.07
C VAL A 220 -15.02 -4.78 -7.48
N LEU A 221 -16.34 -4.61 -7.63
CA LEU A 221 -16.94 -4.34 -8.93
C LEU A 221 -16.83 -2.85 -9.24
N GLU A 222 -16.26 -2.51 -10.38
CA GLU A 222 -16.12 -1.13 -10.84
C GLU A 222 -16.45 -1.00 -12.33
N SER A 223 -16.62 0.24 -12.76
CA SER A 223 -16.79 0.59 -14.18
C SER A 223 -15.66 1.50 -14.64
N SER A 224 -15.44 1.55 -15.95
CA SER A 224 -14.46 2.44 -16.57
C SER A 224 -15.06 3.19 -17.74
N THR A 225 -14.40 4.29 -18.10
CA THR A 225 -14.65 5.02 -19.34
C THR A 225 -13.58 4.65 -20.36
N ALA A 226 -13.92 4.63 -21.65
CA ALA A 226 -12.90 4.44 -22.68
C ALA A 226 -11.96 5.67 -22.73
N GLU A 227 -10.65 5.46 -22.81
CA GLU A 227 -9.67 6.56 -22.96
C GLU A 227 -9.91 7.35 -24.26
N GLY A 228 -10.42 6.67 -25.29
CA GLY A 228 -10.98 7.29 -26.48
C GLY A 228 -9.96 7.78 -27.51
N GLY A 229 -8.66 7.76 -27.21
CA GLY A 229 -7.57 8.05 -28.16
C GLY A 229 -7.49 9.48 -28.67
N ALA A 230 -8.38 10.36 -28.21
CA ALA A 230 -8.61 11.69 -28.77
C ALA A 230 -8.07 12.83 -27.88
N GLY A 231 -7.28 12.51 -26.85
CA GLY A 231 -6.75 13.49 -25.92
C GLY A 231 -7.82 14.13 -25.02
N ALA A 232 -8.87 13.39 -24.67
CA ALA A 232 -10.05 13.89 -23.95
C ALA A 232 -10.31 13.19 -22.61
N ALA A 233 -9.44 12.28 -22.18
CA ALA A 233 -9.53 11.67 -20.86
C ALA A 233 -8.95 12.64 -19.82
N ASP A 234 -9.77 13.57 -19.33
CA ASP A 234 -9.31 14.74 -18.55
C ASP A 234 -9.74 14.76 -17.08
N SER A 235 -10.53 13.79 -16.63
CA SER A 235 -11.11 13.82 -15.28
C SER A 235 -10.28 13.00 -14.29
N SER A 236 -9.88 13.62 -13.18
CA SER A 236 -9.41 12.88 -12.01
C SER A 236 -10.57 12.12 -11.36
N GLY A 237 -10.31 10.96 -10.76
CA GLY A 237 -11.35 10.13 -10.15
C GLY A 237 -12.13 9.25 -11.14
N VAL A 238 -11.82 9.31 -12.43
CA VAL A 238 -12.39 8.43 -13.46
C VAL A 238 -11.36 7.37 -13.84
N ILE A 239 -11.81 6.11 -13.88
CA ILE A 239 -10.99 5.01 -14.38
C ILE A 239 -11.10 4.97 -15.90
N TYR A 240 -9.96 5.04 -16.59
CA TYR A 240 -9.90 4.93 -18.04
C TYR A 240 -9.30 3.61 -18.48
N THR A 241 -9.90 2.95 -19.45
CA THR A 241 -9.42 1.71 -20.09
C THR A 241 -9.44 1.87 -21.61
N GLY A 242 -8.74 1.01 -22.36
CA GLY A 242 -8.80 1.03 -23.83
C GLY A 242 -10.20 0.75 -24.39
N THR A 243 -10.97 -0.11 -23.71
CA THR A 243 -12.40 -0.34 -23.97
C THR A 243 -13.13 -0.22 -22.64
N ALA A 244 -14.19 0.58 -22.60
CA ALA A 244 -15.00 0.77 -21.39
C ALA A 244 -15.55 -0.56 -20.88
N VAL A 245 -15.58 -0.73 -19.57
CA VAL A 245 -16.22 -1.86 -18.89
C VAL A 245 -17.27 -1.38 -17.90
N THR A 246 -18.29 -2.22 -17.66
CA THR A 246 -19.38 -1.90 -16.73
C THR A 246 -19.51 -3.01 -15.70
N SER A 247 -19.43 -2.63 -14.42
CA SER A 247 -19.58 -3.53 -13.27
C SER A 247 -18.76 -4.82 -13.40
N LYS A 248 -17.45 -4.67 -13.66
CA LYS A 248 -16.51 -5.79 -13.75
C LYS A 248 -15.62 -5.84 -12.53
N ALA A 249 -15.21 -7.05 -12.15
CA ALA A 249 -14.29 -7.24 -11.04
C ALA A 249 -12.95 -6.58 -11.37
N MET A 250 -12.46 -5.75 -10.45
CA MET A 250 -11.28 -4.92 -10.60
C MET A 250 -10.23 -5.29 -9.54
N ARG A 251 -8.95 -5.30 -9.93
CA ARG A 251 -7.80 -5.40 -9.02
C ARG A 251 -6.91 -4.17 -9.15
N VAL A 252 -6.32 -3.73 -8.05
CA VAL A 252 -5.27 -2.69 -8.05
C VAL A 252 -3.92 -3.37 -8.32
N LEU A 253 -3.21 -2.89 -9.34
CA LEU A 253 -1.90 -3.44 -9.74
C LEU A 253 -0.73 -2.66 -9.17
N GLY A 254 -0.92 -1.39 -8.84
CA GLY A 254 0.16 -0.51 -8.43
C GLY A 254 -0.07 0.93 -8.85
N TYR A 255 1.01 1.68 -8.94
CA TYR A 255 0.97 3.07 -9.39
C TYR A 255 2.29 3.53 -10.00
N LEU A 256 2.21 4.62 -10.75
CA LEU A 256 3.34 5.36 -11.25
C LEU A 256 3.31 6.80 -10.72
N GLU A 257 4.48 7.39 -10.47
CA GLU A 257 4.57 8.81 -10.15
C GLU A 257 5.13 9.58 -11.35
N TYR A 258 4.43 10.64 -11.75
CA TYR A 258 4.79 11.49 -12.89
C TYR A 258 4.91 12.94 -12.48
N THR A 259 5.77 13.67 -13.19
CA THR A 259 5.73 15.13 -13.26
C THR A 259 5.80 15.52 -14.73
N LEU A 260 4.71 16.10 -15.26
CA LEU A 260 4.65 16.53 -16.65
C LEU A 260 4.90 18.04 -16.73
N THR A 261 5.72 18.48 -17.68
CA THR A 261 5.93 19.92 -17.93
C THR A 261 4.62 20.59 -18.31
N THR A 262 3.89 19.98 -19.24
CA THR A 262 2.54 20.37 -19.65
C THR A 262 1.61 19.18 -19.43
N ALA A 263 0.54 19.35 -18.66
CA ALA A 263 -0.48 18.31 -18.50
C ALA A 263 -1.00 17.84 -19.86
N GLY A 264 -1.20 16.53 -20.02
CA GLY A 264 -1.62 15.91 -21.29
C GLY A 264 -0.50 15.71 -22.32
N THR A 265 0.71 16.23 -22.09
CA THR A 265 1.88 15.95 -22.94
C THR A 265 2.76 14.89 -22.28
N TRP A 266 2.61 13.63 -22.70
CA TRP A 266 3.29 12.49 -22.10
C TRP A 266 4.66 12.26 -22.73
N ASN A 267 5.61 13.14 -22.39
CA ASN A 267 6.98 13.07 -22.88
C ASN A 267 8.03 12.86 -21.77
N ALA A 268 7.61 12.66 -20.52
CA ALA A 268 8.46 12.41 -19.35
C ALA A 268 8.23 11.01 -18.80
N ALA A 269 9.30 10.37 -18.31
CA ALA A 269 9.21 9.03 -17.70
C ALA A 269 8.58 9.14 -16.31
N PRO A 270 7.91 8.09 -15.82
CA PRO A 270 7.58 8.05 -14.41
C PRO A 270 8.86 8.07 -13.57
N SER A 271 8.87 8.84 -12.49
CA SER A 271 9.97 8.84 -11.52
C SER A 271 9.97 7.60 -10.62
N LEU A 272 8.83 6.90 -10.56
CA LEU A 272 8.65 5.68 -9.79
C LEU A 272 7.61 4.79 -10.48
N ILE A 273 7.90 3.49 -10.53
CA ILE A 273 6.93 2.43 -10.84
C ILE A 273 6.87 1.54 -9.60
N SER A 274 5.71 1.48 -8.95
CA SER A 274 5.49 0.65 -7.77
C SER A 274 4.40 -0.35 -8.06
N ILE A 275 4.73 -1.63 -8.00
CA ILE A 275 3.74 -2.71 -8.06
C ILE A 275 3.09 -2.84 -6.68
N TYR A 276 1.78 -3.08 -6.67
CA TYR A 276 1.02 -3.24 -5.44
C TYR A 276 1.39 -4.56 -4.76
N SER A 277 1.62 -4.50 -3.45
CA SER A 277 1.82 -5.66 -2.59
C SER A 277 0.91 -5.56 -1.37
N GLN A 278 0.68 -6.68 -0.70
CA GLN A 278 -0.09 -6.68 0.56
C GLN A 278 0.56 -5.73 1.58
N GLY A 279 -0.23 -4.82 2.14
CA GLY A 279 0.22 -3.80 3.09
C GLY A 279 0.58 -2.44 2.47
N ASN A 280 0.56 -2.31 1.14
CA ASN A 280 0.61 -1.00 0.51
C ASN A 280 -0.68 -0.25 0.80
N ARG A 281 -0.55 1.06 1.07
CA ARG A 281 -1.72 1.91 1.32
C ARG A 281 -2.43 2.23 0.03
N LEU A 282 -3.75 2.14 0.04
CA LEU A 282 -4.60 2.54 -1.08
C LEU A 282 -4.93 4.04 -1.02
N PRO A 283 -5.34 4.66 -2.14
CA PRO A 283 -5.83 6.03 -2.17
C PRO A 283 -6.87 6.32 -1.09
N GLY A 284 -6.70 7.44 -0.39
CA GLY A 284 -7.56 7.86 0.70
C GLY A 284 -7.12 7.34 2.07
N GLU A 285 -6.24 6.34 2.14
CA GLU A 285 -5.73 5.83 3.40
C GLU A 285 -4.69 6.76 4.04
N THR A 286 -4.67 6.77 5.36
CA THR A 286 -3.70 7.57 6.12
C THR A 286 -2.32 6.92 6.09
N VAL A 287 -1.34 7.67 5.58
CA VAL A 287 0.07 7.29 5.56
C VAL A 287 0.71 7.47 6.92
N GLN A 288 0.52 8.65 7.50
CA GLN A 288 1.01 8.95 8.84
C GLN A 288 0.28 10.14 9.44
N VAL A 289 0.35 10.24 10.77
CA VAL A 289 -0.17 11.37 11.54
C VAL A 289 0.94 11.93 12.41
N ARG A 290 1.04 13.24 12.51
CA ARG A 290 1.83 13.96 13.51
C ARG A 290 0.93 14.94 14.24
N ARG A 291 1.03 15.00 15.56
CA ARG A 291 0.15 15.82 16.41
C ARG A 291 0.95 16.48 17.52
N ASN A 292 0.66 17.76 17.73
CA ASN A 292 1.07 18.54 18.88
C ASN A 292 -0.20 18.93 19.64
N GLN A 293 -0.18 18.76 20.95
CA GLN A 293 -1.30 19.08 21.83
C GLN A 293 -0.80 19.72 23.11
N THR A 294 -1.48 20.77 23.55
CA THR A 294 -1.19 21.44 24.83
C THR A 294 -2.46 21.86 25.54
N GLY A 295 -2.54 21.56 26.84
CA GLY A 295 -3.57 22.08 27.75
C GLY A 295 -3.15 23.37 28.46
N ALA A 296 -1.92 23.83 28.24
CA ALA A 296 -1.43 25.07 28.82
C ALA A 296 -2.08 26.27 28.15
N THR A 297 -2.26 27.35 28.91
CA THR A 297 -2.66 28.64 28.36
C THR A 297 -1.42 29.39 27.88
N ALA A 298 -1.56 30.08 26.76
CA ALA A 298 -0.57 31.00 26.22
C ALA A 298 -1.28 32.26 25.74
N SER A 299 -0.56 33.37 25.65
CA SER A 299 -1.12 34.66 25.26
C SER A 299 -0.22 35.44 24.31
N GLY A 300 -0.81 36.38 23.58
CA GLY A 300 -0.07 37.37 22.81
C GLY A 300 -0.94 38.54 22.38
N THR A 301 -0.34 39.53 21.71
CA THR A 301 -0.98 40.82 21.39
C THR A 301 -0.87 41.21 19.92
N THR A 302 -0.08 40.50 19.12
CA THR A 302 0.08 40.81 17.69
C THR A 302 -1.25 40.61 16.97
N THR A 303 -1.66 41.63 16.22
CA THR A 303 -2.91 41.64 15.47
C THR A 303 -2.79 40.89 14.15
N ILE A 304 -3.93 40.48 13.60
CA ILE A 304 -4.05 40.13 12.18
C ILE A 304 -5.12 41.07 11.61
N PRO A 305 -4.81 41.97 10.66
CA PRO A 305 -5.81 42.85 10.05
C PRO A 305 -6.97 42.06 9.40
N SER A 306 -8.15 42.67 9.40
CA SER A 306 -9.33 42.15 8.70
C SER A 306 -9.54 42.96 7.44
N ASP A 307 -8.69 42.78 6.44
CA ASP A 307 -8.70 43.52 5.18
C ASP A 307 -8.51 42.60 3.96
N ASP A 308 -8.40 43.20 2.76
CA ASP A 308 -8.20 42.50 1.49
C ASP A 308 -6.71 42.23 1.21
N THR A 309 -5.99 41.75 2.23
CA THR A 309 -4.62 41.27 2.11
C THR A 309 -4.48 39.86 2.68
N ILE A 310 -3.63 39.02 2.07
CA ILE A 310 -3.35 37.69 2.62
C ILE A 310 -2.54 37.89 3.91
N PRO A 311 -2.97 37.33 5.06
CA PRO A 311 -2.20 37.47 6.29
C PRO A 311 -0.77 36.99 6.13
N GLN A 312 0.16 37.76 6.69
CA GLN A 312 1.59 37.53 6.63
C GLN A 312 2.09 36.78 7.88
N ASN A 313 3.17 36.01 7.74
CA ASN A 313 3.69 35.16 8.82
C ASN A 313 4.29 35.93 10.01
N THR A 314 4.38 37.25 9.92
CA THR A 314 4.73 38.18 10.99
C THR A 314 3.51 38.70 11.76
N GLU A 315 2.30 38.46 11.25
CA GLU A 315 1.05 38.85 11.90
C GLU A 315 0.54 37.76 12.84
N GLY A 316 -0.25 38.16 13.83
CA GLY A 316 -0.72 37.27 14.87
C GLY A 316 0.39 36.70 15.77
N THR A 317 -0.03 36.12 16.88
CA THR A 317 0.85 35.36 17.78
C THR A 317 0.86 33.90 17.36
N GLU A 318 2.05 33.30 17.24
CA GLU A 318 2.17 31.86 17.02
C GLU A 318 1.78 31.07 18.27
N PHE A 319 0.82 30.16 18.13
CA PHE A 319 0.32 29.36 19.25
C PHE A 319 0.64 27.88 19.13
N MET A 320 0.69 27.35 17.91
CA MET A 320 0.94 25.94 17.66
C MET A 320 1.87 25.78 16.47
N THR A 321 2.73 24.78 16.54
CA THR A 321 3.58 24.34 15.45
C THR A 321 3.59 22.82 15.38
N GLN A 322 3.61 22.27 14.16
CA GLN A 322 3.72 20.83 13.93
C GLN A 322 4.48 20.56 12.64
N ALA A 323 5.60 19.86 12.77
CA ALA A 323 6.38 19.35 11.64
C ALA A 323 5.91 17.97 11.17
N ILE A 324 6.07 17.70 9.88
CA ILE A 324 5.94 16.38 9.28
C ILE A 324 7.02 16.21 8.21
N THR A 325 7.55 15.00 8.06
CA THR A 325 8.41 14.61 6.92
C THR A 325 7.60 13.65 6.06
N PRO A 326 7.02 14.13 4.94
CA PRO A 326 6.14 13.31 4.12
C PRO A 326 6.88 12.15 3.46
N ARG A 327 6.18 11.04 3.23
CA ARG A 327 6.74 9.83 2.60
C ARG A 327 6.77 9.91 1.09
N SER A 328 5.88 10.70 0.47
CA SER A 328 5.93 11.00 -0.96
C SER A 328 5.52 12.45 -1.21
N ALA A 329 6.18 13.09 -2.17
CA ALA A 329 5.82 14.43 -2.64
C ALA A 329 4.44 14.45 -3.35
N ALA A 330 3.96 13.30 -3.83
CA ALA A 330 2.64 13.15 -4.44
C ALA A 330 1.50 13.09 -3.41
N ASN A 331 1.77 12.63 -2.18
CA ASN A 331 0.74 12.47 -1.15
C ASN A 331 0.11 13.81 -0.75
N MET A 332 -1.09 13.78 -0.19
CA MET A 332 -1.78 14.99 0.27
C MET A 332 -1.54 15.21 1.77
N LEU A 333 -1.32 16.46 2.17
CA LEU A 333 -1.24 16.84 3.57
C LEU A 333 -2.52 17.56 3.99
N HIS A 334 -3.09 17.11 5.10
CA HIS A 334 -4.23 17.72 5.73
C HIS A 334 -3.84 18.24 7.12
N VAL A 335 -3.95 19.55 7.32
CA VAL A 335 -3.68 20.22 8.60
C VAL A 335 -4.98 20.51 9.33
N HIS A 336 -5.16 19.91 10.50
CA HIS A 336 -6.26 20.16 11.42
C HIS A 336 -5.81 20.98 12.62
N HIS A 337 -6.51 22.08 12.92
CA HIS A 337 -6.30 22.85 14.15
C HIS A 337 -7.61 23.02 14.92
N SER A 338 -7.53 22.83 16.24
CA SER A 338 -8.64 23.07 17.17
C SER A 338 -8.13 23.66 18.47
N ALA A 339 -8.67 24.80 18.89
CA ALA A 339 -8.37 25.39 20.19
C ALA A 339 -9.49 26.33 20.67
N PHE A 340 -9.50 26.61 21.96
CA PHE A 340 -10.34 27.62 22.60
C PHE A 340 -9.62 28.96 22.63
N TYR A 341 -10.27 30.02 22.18
CA TYR A 341 -9.71 31.38 22.15
C TYR A 341 -10.51 32.35 23.00
N SER A 342 -9.82 33.27 23.67
CA SER A 342 -10.44 34.43 24.35
C SER A 342 -9.65 35.71 24.07
N LEU A 343 -10.32 36.86 24.14
CA LEU A 343 -9.75 38.20 23.93
C LEU A 343 -10.02 39.10 25.14
N THR A 344 -9.19 40.11 25.38
CA THR A 344 -9.44 41.16 26.40
C THR A 344 -10.35 42.29 25.93
N ALA A 345 -10.73 42.30 24.65
CA ALA A 345 -11.58 43.32 24.06
C ALA A 345 -12.65 42.67 23.17
N THR A 346 -13.71 43.41 22.86
CA THR A 346 -14.71 43.02 21.86
C THR A 346 -14.08 43.14 20.47
N ALA A 347 -13.65 42.03 19.89
CA ALA A 347 -13.01 42.00 18.58
C ALA A 347 -13.24 40.66 17.86
N SER A 348 -12.77 40.55 16.62
CA SER A 348 -12.74 39.28 15.88
C SER A 348 -11.44 38.55 16.15
N VAL A 349 -11.53 37.24 16.42
CA VAL A 349 -10.37 36.33 16.44
C VAL A 349 -10.11 35.89 15.02
N ILE A 350 -8.93 36.18 14.51
CA ILE A 350 -8.47 35.73 13.19
C ILE A 350 -7.38 34.69 13.40
N GLY A 351 -7.52 33.56 12.71
CA GLY A 351 -6.58 32.44 12.76
C GLY A 351 -6.08 32.08 11.37
N ALA A 352 -4.76 31.94 11.23
CA ALA A 352 -4.09 31.70 9.96
C ALA A 352 -3.08 30.55 10.08
N VAL A 353 -3.00 29.72 9.03
CA VAL A 353 -2.03 28.63 8.90
C VAL A 353 -0.92 29.07 7.96
N PHE A 354 0.32 28.86 8.38
CA PHE A 354 1.52 29.12 7.60
C PHE A 354 2.33 27.84 7.46
N GLN A 355 3.18 27.79 6.44
CA GLN A 355 4.09 26.67 6.18
C GLN A 355 5.51 27.19 6.10
N ASP A 356 6.39 26.61 6.90
CA ASP A 356 7.81 26.91 6.98
C ASP A 356 8.09 28.41 7.16
N SER A 357 8.84 29.01 6.24
CA SER A 357 9.15 30.44 6.18
C SER A 357 8.28 31.21 5.18
N THR A 358 7.29 30.56 4.56
CA THR A 358 6.39 31.21 3.58
C THR A 358 5.64 32.35 4.26
N ALA A 359 5.64 33.52 3.62
CA ALA A 359 5.03 34.72 4.17
C ALA A 359 3.50 34.63 4.17
N ASN A 360 2.91 34.25 3.03
CA ASN A 360 1.47 34.16 2.85
C ASN A 360 0.86 33.01 3.67
N ALA A 361 -0.23 33.31 4.36
CA ALA A 361 -1.08 32.29 4.97
C ALA A 361 -1.63 31.35 3.89
N LEU A 362 -1.54 30.04 4.13
CA LEU A 362 -2.17 29.03 3.28
C LEU A 362 -3.68 29.09 3.35
N ALA A 363 -4.20 29.53 4.50
CA ALA A 363 -5.61 29.58 4.76
C ALA A 363 -5.89 30.49 5.97
N VAL A 364 -7.05 31.18 6.00
CA VAL A 364 -7.53 32.05 7.10
C VAL A 364 -8.96 31.68 7.57
N ARG A 365 -9.33 31.91 8.82
CA ARG A 365 -10.75 32.02 9.26
C ARG A 365 -10.88 33.11 10.32
N VAL A 366 -12.10 33.59 10.50
CA VAL A 366 -12.47 34.65 11.43
C VAL A 366 -13.64 34.19 12.28
N ILE A 367 -13.60 34.49 13.58
CA ILE A 367 -14.73 34.32 14.48
C ILE A 367 -14.94 35.63 15.25
N THR A 368 -16.12 36.23 15.13
CA THR A 368 -16.48 37.44 15.87
C THR A 368 -16.82 37.10 17.32
N THR A 369 -16.22 37.81 18.29
CA THR A 369 -16.60 37.71 19.71
C THR A 369 -17.48 38.91 20.10
N PRO A 370 -18.72 38.70 20.59
CA PRO A 370 -19.63 39.82 20.88
C PRO A 370 -19.32 40.52 22.22
N ALA A 371 -18.39 40.01 23.02
CA ALA A 371 -17.94 40.61 24.26
C ALA A 371 -16.52 40.15 24.64
N SER A 372 -15.81 40.96 25.43
CA SER A 372 -14.51 40.59 25.99
C SER A 372 -14.62 39.34 26.87
N GLY A 373 -13.64 38.45 26.79
CA GLY A 373 -13.54 37.24 27.62
C GLY A 373 -14.41 36.07 27.17
N LEU A 374 -15.25 36.23 26.14
CA LEU A 374 -16.00 35.11 25.56
C LEU A 374 -15.07 34.14 24.87
N CYS A 375 -15.39 32.85 25.00
CA CYS A 375 -14.58 31.77 24.49
C CYS A 375 -15.21 31.11 23.26
N ASN A 376 -14.45 31.08 22.16
CA ASN A 376 -14.88 30.45 20.91
C ASN A 376 -13.93 29.32 20.52
N ARG A 377 -14.48 28.27 19.89
CA ARG A 377 -13.71 27.17 19.31
C ARG A 377 -13.47 27.43 17.84
N PHE A 378 -12.20 27.39 17.44
CA PHE A 378 -11.80 27.41 16.04
C PHE A 378 -11.61 25.97 15.55
N LEU A 379 -12.19 25.59 14.42
CA LEU A 379 -11.91 24.30 13.77
C LEU A 379 -11.53 24.55 12.31
N ARG A 380 -10.39 24.01 11.89
CA ARG A 380 -9.88 24.24 10.53
C ARG A 380 -9.22 23.01 9.97
N ARG A 381 -9.48 22.78 8.67
CA ARG A 381 -8.85 21.80 7.76
C ARG A 381 -8.20 22.58 6.60
N SER A 382 -6.90 22.42 6.37
CA SER A 382 -6.18 23.00 5.21
C SER A 382 -5.59 21.89 4.35
N PHE A 383 -5.44 22.11 3.05
CA PHE A 383 -4.99 21.10 2.08
C PHE A 383 -3.95 21.65 1.11
N ASN A 384 -3.01 20.79 0.73
CA ASN A 384 -2.25 20.81 -0.54
C ASN A 384 -1.41 19.52 -0.65
N ALA A 385 -0.96 19.19 -1.86
CA ALA A 385 0.00 18.11 -2.10
C ALA A 385 1.28 18.39 -1.31
N SER A 386 1.87 17.32 -0.79
CA SER A 386 3.08 17.33 0.01
C SER A 386 4.21 18.10 -0.68
N ARG A 387 4.30 17.99 -2.02
CA ARG A 387 5.28 18.65 -2.92
C ARG A 387 6.75 18.50 -2.50
N THR A 388 7.02 17.79 -1.42
CA THR A 388 8.33 17.53 -0.85
C THR A 388 8.30 16.21 -0.09
N THR A 389 9.48 15.64 0.09
CA THR A 389 9.77 14.57 1.06
C THR A 389 10.66 15.09 2.19
N SER A 390 11.05 16.36 2.14
CA SER A 390 11.76 17.04 3.22
C SER A 390 10.81 17.40 4.35
N ALA A 391 11.36 17.61 5.55
CA ALA A 391 10.56 18.08 6.68
C ALA A 391 9.93 19.43 6.34
N THR A 392 8.63 19.56 6.58
CA THR A 392 7.87 20.80 6.48
C THR A 392 7.11 21.04 7.78
N THR A 393 7.05 22.30 8.20
CA THR A 393 6.49 22.72 9.48
C THR A 393 5.30 23.62 9.27
N PHE A 394 4.14 23.20 9.77
CA PHE A 394 2.95 24.03 9.78
C PHE A 394 2.86 24.80 11.10
N LYS A 395 2.52 26.08 11.01
CA LYS A 395 2.38 26.99 12.14
C LYS A 395 0.97 27.54 12.15
N PHE A 396 0.34 27.60 13.31
CA PHE A 396 -0.92 28.29 13.51
C PHE A 396 -0.68 29.57 14.31
N ARG A 397 -1.02 30.71 13.69
CA ARG A 397 -0.96 32.03 14.34
C ARG A 397 -2.37 32.58 14.47
N ALA A 398 -2.63 33.28 15.57
CA ALA A 398 -3.90 33.97 15.78
C ALA A 398 -3.71 35.32 16.45
N GLY A 399 -4.63 36.24 16.15
CA GLY A 399 -4.65 37.58 16.72
C GLY A 399 -6.06 38.17 16.70
N GLY A 400 -6.25 39.24 17.45
CA GLY A 400 -7.42 40.10 17.27
C GLY A 400 -7.27 40.94 15.98
N ASN A 401 -8.39 41.30 15.36
CA ASN A 401 -8.38 42.30 14.28
C ASN A 401 -8.07 43.73 14.77
N TYR A 402 -8.18 43.96 16.08
CA TYR A 402 -7.74 45.16 16.77
C TYR A 402 -6.87 44.80 17.98
N ALA A 403 -6.18 45.80 18.53
CA ALA A 403 -5.32 45.65 19.70
C ALA A 403 -6.07 45.00 20.88
N SER A 404 -5.68 43.77 21.22
CA SER A 404 -6.25 42.98 22.31
C SER A 404 -5.28 41.87 22.69
N THR A 405 -5.32 41.41 23.94
CA THR A 405 -4.58 40.20 24.33
C THR A 405 -5.43 38.97 24.01
N ILE A 406 -4.95 38.18 23.06
CA ILE A 406 -5.51 36.87 22.72
C ILE A 406 -4.91 35.80 23.61
N ARG A 407 -5.72 34.81 24.01
CA ARG A 407 -5.28 33.64 24.79
C ARG A 407 -5.81 32.35 24.19
N ILE A 408 -5.03 31.28 24.30
CA ILE A 408 -5.50 29.90 24.08
C ILE A 408 -5.82 29.21 25.39
N ASN A 409 -6.80 28.30 25.38
CA ASN A 409 -7.12 27.35 26.46
C ASN A 409 -7.42 28.01 27.82
N GLY A 410 -7.75 29.30 27.84
CA GLY A 410 -7.88 30.07 29.06
C GLY A 410 -8.39 31.49 28.84
N GLY A 411 -8.73 32.14 29.95
CA GLY A 411 -9.23 33.51 30.01
C GLY A 411 -8.30 34.45 30.79
N SER A 412 -8.81 35.62 31.17
CA SER A 412 -8.06 36.64 31.91
C SER A 412 -7.62 36.22 33.32
N ARG A 413 -8.20 35.16 33.88
CA ARG A 413 -7.95 34.75 35.27
C ARG A 413 -7.21 33.43 35.39
N GLN A 414 -7.57 32.40 34.61
CA GLN A 414 -7.01 31.05 34.71
C GLN A 414 -7.15 30.25 33.41
N ARG A 415 -6.45 29.10 33.36
CA ARG A 415 -6.68 28.04 32.36
C ARG A 415 -8.12 27.54 32.45
N PHE A 416 -8.72 27.18 31.32
CA PHE A 416 -10.05 26.60 31.30
C PHE A 416 -10.04 25.10 31.60
N PHE A 417 -11.10 24.63 32.25
CA PHE A 417 -11.42 23.22 32.47
C PHE A 417 -10.23 22.39 32.98
N GLY A 418 -9.46 22.91 33.93
CA GLY A 418 -8.34 22.17 34.53
C GLY A 418 -7.21 21.75 33.56
N GLY A 419 -7.18 22.29 32.34
CA GLY A 419 -6.22 21.94 31.30
C GLY A 419 -6.69 20.89 30.27
N VAL A 420 -7.93 20.39 30.35
CA VAL A 420 -8.46 19.44 29.33
C VAL A 420 -9.02 20.12 28.09
N ALA A 421 -9.25 21.44 28.12
CA ALA A 421 -9.53 22.25 26.94
C ALA A 421 -8.24 22.48 26.14
N ALA A 422 -7.72 21.41 25.55
CA ALA A 422 -6.43 21.42 24.89
C ALA A 422 -6.52 21.97 23.46
N ALA A 423 -5.51 22.77 23.10
CA ALA A 423 -5.24 23.13 21.72
C ALA A 423 -4.55 21.96 21.03
N VAL A 424 -4.95 21.65 19.80
CA VAL A 424 -4.42 20.56 18.99
C VAL A 424 -4.11 21.07 17.59
N MET A 425 -2.89 20.79 17.13
CA MET A 425 -2.52 20.87 15.73
C MET A 425 -2.09 19.49 15.25
N GLN A 426 -2.75 18.98 14.23
CA GLN A 426 -2.48 17.68 13.63
C GLN A 426 -2.21 17.83 12.14
N VAL A 427 -1.19 17.14 11.65
CA VAL A 427 -0.91 17.00 10.22
C VAL A 427 -1.06 15.53 9.86
N THR A 428 -1.96 15.24 8.94
CA THR A 428 -2.22 13.90 8.40
C THR A 428 -1.72 13.84 6.96
N GLU A 429 -0.86 12.88 6.65
CA GLU A 429 -0.51 12.54 5.27
C GLU A 429 -1.44 11.44 4.78
N THR A 430 -2.04 11.63 3.61
CA THR A 430 -2.96 10.70 2.97
C THR A 430 -2.40 10.26 1.62
N MET A 431 -2.50 8.96 1.35
CA MET A 431 -2.14 8.38 0.06
C MET A 431 -3.12 8.88 -1.00
N VAL A 432 -2.63 9.28 -2.16
CA VAL A 432 -3.47 9.77 -3.28
C VAL A 432 -3.22 9.04 -4.57
#